data_AF-A0A7V9H7L6-F1
#
_entry.id   AF-A0A7V9H7L6-F1
#
_cell.length_a   1.000
_cell.length_b   1.000
_cell.length_c   1.000
_cell.angle_alpha   90.00
_cell.angle_beta   90.00
_cell.angle_gamma   90.00
#
_symmetry.space_group_name_H-M   'P 1'
#
loop_
_entity.id
_entity.type
_entity.pdbx_description
1 polymer ?
#
loop_
_entity_poly.entity_id
_entity_poly.type
_entity_poly.pdbx_seq_one_letter_code
_entity_poly.pdbx_strand_id
1 'polypeptide(L)'
;LGAFLVFGFALHNTTEGVAIVAPLAGMRRPPLWQLVLLGLIAGAPAIVGAFIGASAFNPELAALMIGFGIGAIVQVIVQIVPAIRDGDGRALYPASVGGILAGVAVLYVTGLLVSV
;
A
#
# COMPACT_ATOMS: atom_id res chain seq x y z
N LEU A 1 10.10 -8.73 16.78
CA LEU A 1 9.94 -7.64 15.80
C LEU A 1 9.71 -8.11 14.36
N GLY A 2 10.65 -8.85 13.75
CA GLY A 2 10.55 -9.23 12.33
C GLY A 2 9.26 -9.96 11.93
N ALA A 3 8.83 -10.96 12.71
CA ALA A 3 7.59 -11.69 12.41
C ALA A 3 6.34 -10.79 12.45
N PHE A 4 6.21 -9.92 13.45
CA PHE A 4 5.08 -8.97 13.53
C PHE A 4 5.07 -7.98 12.37
N LEU A 5 6.25 -7.49 11.94
CA LEU A 5 6.36 -6.60 10.80
C LEU A 5 5.93 -7.29 9.49
N VAL A 6 6.34 -8.56 9.30
CA VAL A 6 5.93 -9.39 8.16
C VAL A 6 4.42 -9.64 8.17
N PHE A 7 3.83 -9.97 9.33
CA PHE A 7 2.39 -10.16 9.44
C PHE A 7 1.62 -8.85 9.21
N GLY A 8 2.06 -7.74 9.77
CA GLY A 8 1.44 -6.43 9.58
C GLY A 8 1.48 -5.99 8.12
N PHE A 9 2.63 -6.15 7.46
CA PHE A 9 2.78 -5.90 6.03
C PHE A 9 1.85 -6.80 5.21
N ALA A 10 1.85 -8.11 5.46
CA ALA A 10 0.98 -9.04 4.74
C ALA A 10 -0.51 -8.69 4.91
N LEU A 11 -0.94 -8.33 6.11
CA LEU A 11 -2.33 -7.95 6.40
C LEU A 11 -2.72 -6.68 5.63
N HIS A 12 -1.88 -5.64 5.69
CA HIS A 12 -2.13 -4.38 4.98
C HIS A 12 -2.24 -4.58 3.46
N ASN A 13 -1.26 -5.27 2.84
CA ASN A 13 -1.28 -5.57 1.41
C ASN A 13 -2.48 -6.44 1.02
N THR A 14 -2.94 -7.33 1.91
CA THR A 14 -4.14 -8.14 1.65
C THR A 14 -5.39 -7.26 1.62
N THR A 15 -5.52 -6.32 2.56
CA THR A 15 -6.68 -5.39 2.58
C THR A 15 -6.70 -4.47 1.37
N GLU A 16 -5.54 -4.01 0.89
CA GLU A 16 -5.43 -3.24 -0.36
C GLU A 16 -5.74 -4.10 -1.59
N GLY A 17 -5.24 -5.34 -1.61
CA GLY A 17 -5.50 -6.30 -2.68
C GLY A 17 -6.99 -6.55 -2.90
N VAL A 18 -7.78 -6.65 -1.82
CA VAL A 18 -9.25 -6.79 -1.89
C VAL A 18 -9.89 -5.56 -2.54
N ALA A 19 -9.45 -4.36 -2.17
CA ALA A 19 -9.96 -3.12 -2.77
C ALA A 19 -9.60 -3.01 -4.26
N ILE A 20 -8.39 -3.42 -4.65
CA ILE A 20 -7.92 -3.43 -6.05
C ILE A 20 -8.74 -4.39 -6.91
N VAL A 21 -9.11 -5.56 -6.39
CA VAL A 21 -9.91 -6.54 -7.15
C VAL A 21 -11.41 -6.32 -7.07
N ALA A 22 -11.91 -5.46 -6.16
CA ALA A 22 -13.34 -5.19 -6.00
C ALA A 22 -14.06 -4.81 -7.32
N PRO A 23 -13.47 -4.01 -8.23
CA PRO A 23 -14.08 -3.72 -9.54
C PRO A 23 -14.26 -4.96 -10.44
N LEU A 24 -13.47 -6.02 -10.25
CA LEU A 24 -13.60 -7.27 -11.01
C LEU A 24 -14.88 -8.05 -10.65
N ALA A 25 -15.45 -7.82 -9.46
CA ALA A 25 -16.64 -8.53 -8.99
C ALA A 25 -17.90 -8.21 -9.80
N GLY A 26 -17.94 -7.04 -10.46
CA GLY A 26 -19.04 -6.63 -11.34
C GLY A 26 -18.97 -7.19 -12.77
N MET A 27 -17.88 -7.88 -13.13
CA MET A 27 -17.67 -8.44 -14.47
C MET A 27 -18.00 -9.94 -14.53
N ARG A 28 -18.05 -10.50 -15.75
CA ARG A 28 -18.08 -11.97 -15.92
C ARG A 28 -16.92 -12.59 -15.14
N ARG A 29 -17.21 -13.65 -14.36
CA ARG A 29 -16.27 -14.29 -13.44
C ARG A 29 -14.88 -14.43 -14.08
N PRO A 30 -13.85 -13.71 -13.59
CA PRO A 30 -12.52 -13.80 -14.15
C PRO A 30 -11.98 -15.22 -13.95
N PRO A 31 -11.29 -15.79 -14.96
CA PRO A 31 -10.69 -17.11 -14.83
C PRO A 31 -9.57 -17.09 -13.78
N LEU A 32 -9.39 -18.20 -13.06
CA LEU A 32 -8.42 -18.31 -11.95
C LEU A 32 -6.99 -17.89 -12.33
N TRP A 33 -6.55 -18.21 -13.54
CA TRP A 33 -5.22 -17.85 -14.01
C TRP A 33 -5.02 -16.32 -14.08
N GLN A 34 -6.06 -15.56 -14.41
CA GLN A 34 -6.00 -14.10 -14.46
C GLN A 34 -5.87 -13.52 -13.05
N LEU A 35 -6.55 -14.11 -12.06
CA LEU A 35 -6.39 -13.73 -10.66
C LEU A 35 -4.99 -14.04 -10.13
N VAL A 36 -4.44 -15.21 -10.48
CA VAL A 36 -3.05 -15.57 -10.15
C VAL A 36 -2.07 -14.58 -10.79
N LEU A 37 -2.26 -14.25 -12.07
CA LEU A 37 -1.40 -13.29 -12.77
C LEU A 37 -1.47 -11.90 -12.14
N LEU A 38 -2.67 -11.43 -11.79
CA LEU A 38 -2.85 -10.14 -11.12
C LEU A 38 -2.17 -10.13 -9.75
N GLY A 39 -2.30 -11.21 -8.99
CA GLY A 39 -1.63 -11.40 -7.71
C GLY A 39 -0.10 -11.42 -7.85
N LEU A 40 0.43 -12.05 -8.89
CA LEU A 40 1.87 -12.04 -9.19
C LEU A 40 2.37 -10.64 -9.57
N ILE A 41 1.63 -9.91 -10.41
CA ILE A 41 2.00 -8.54 -10.80
C ILE A 41 1.99 -7.61 -9.58
N ALA A 42 0.99 -7.76 -8.69
CA ALA A 42 0.90 -6.96 -7.48
C ALA A 42 1.97 -7.34 -6.43
N GLY A 43 2.22 -8.64 -6.24
CA GLY A 43 3.04 -9.15 -5.12
C GLY A 43 4.50 -9.47 -5.44
N ALA A 44 4.82 -9.97 -6.64
CA ALA A 44 6.18 -10.40 -6.97
C ALA A 44 7.20 -9.25 -6.90
N PRO A 45 6.91 -8.02 -7.38
CA PRO A 45 7.81 -6.88 -7.21
C PRO A 45 8.08 -6.54 -5.74
N ALA A 46 7.10 -6.70 -4.85
CA ALA A 46 7.25 -6.46 -3.42
C ALA A 46 8.20 -7.47 -2.76
N ILE A 47 8.11 -8.76 -3.15
CA ILE A 47 9.03 -9.81 -2.68
C ILE A 47 10.46 -9.50 -3.11
N VAL A 48 10.64 -9.15 -4.39
CA VAL A 48 11.97 -8.79 -4.94
C VAL A 48 12.52 -7.55 -4.22
N GLY A 49 11.70 -6.51 -4.05
CA GLY A 49 12.07 -5.29 -3.33
C GLY A 49 12.47 -5.56 -1.88
N ALA A 50 11.75 -6.45 -1.18
CA ALA A 50 12.08 -6.83 0.20
C ALA A 50 13.42 -7.56 0.29
N PHE A 51 13.73 -8.47 -0.64
CA PHE A 51 15.01 -9.17 -0.67
C PHE A 51 16.18 -8.22 -0.97
N ILE A 52 15.99 -7.29 -1.92
CA ILE A 52 16.97 -6.25 -2.23
C ILE A 52 17.17 -5.32 -1.01
N GLY A 53 16.09 -4.87 -0.39
CA GLY A 53 16.15 -4.01 0.79
C GLY A 53 16.85 -4.69 1.98
N ALA A 54 16.58 -5.99 2.20
CA ALA A 54 17.22 -6.77 3.26
C ALA A 54 18.72 -7.01 3.03
N SER A 55 19.20 -6.93 1.79
CA SER A 55 20.62 -7.09 1.42
C SER A 55 21.37 -5.76 1.27
N ALA A 56 20.69 -4.62 1.46
CA ALA A 56 21.29 -3.29 1.35
C ALA A 56 22.02 -2.89 2.65
N PHE A 57 23.24 -3.41 2.84
CA PHE A 57 24.07 -3.11 4.02
C PHE A 57 24.79 -1.75 3.95
N ASN A 58 24.86 -1.11 2.77
CA ASN A 58 25.47 0.20 2.60
C ASN A 58 24.44 1.31 2.93
N PRO A 59 24.74 2.24 3.85
CA PRO A 59 23.83 3.34 4.21
C PRO A 59 23.39 4.23 3.04
N GLU A 60 24.26 4.50 2.08
CA GLU A 60 23.95 5.32 0.89
C GLU A 60 22.94 4.62 -0.02
N LEU A 61 23.13 3.31 -0.25
CA LEU A 61 22.22 2.50 -1.03
C LEU A 61 20.86 2.35 -0.32
N ALA A 62 20.87 2.17 1.01
CA ALA A 62 19.66 2.12 1.80
C ALA A 62 18.87 3.44 1.71
N ALA A 63 19.55 4.59 1.80
CA ALA A 63 18.93 5.90 1.64
C ALA A 63 18.34 6.09 0.23
N LEU A 64 19.05 5.65 -0.82
CA LEU A 64 18.56 5.68 -2.20
C LEU A 64 17.29 4.82 -2.36
N MET A 65 17.29 3.60 -1.82
CA MET A 65 16.15 2.68 -1.85
C MET A 65 14.94 3.25 -1.11
N ILE A 66 15.15 3.88 0.05
CA ILE A 66 14.09 4.59 0.79
C ILE A 66 13.55 5.76 -0.03
N GLY A 67 14.42 6.57 -0.64
CA GLY A 67 14.01 7.66 -1.51
C GLY A 67 13.15 7.18 -2.69
N PHE A 68 13.54 6.08 -3.32
CA PHE A 68 12.75 5.44 -4.37
C PHE A 68 11.38 4.97 -3.86
N GLY A 69 11.33 4.34 -2.68
CA GLY A 69 10.08 3.93 -2.03
C GLY A 69 9.15 5.10 -1.72
N ILE A 70 9.69 6.21 -1.19
CA ILE A 70 8.92 7.45 -0.97
C ILE A 70 8.36 7.98 -2.29
N GLY A 71 9.19 8.01 -3.35
CA GLY A 71 8.75 8.43 -4.69
C GLY A 71 7.59 7.60 -5.23
N ALA A 72 7.63 6.28 -5.03
CA ALA A 72 6.54 5.38 -5.41
C ALA A 72 5.24 5.69 -4.64
N ILE A 73 5.32 5.90 -3.32
CA ILE A 73 4.15 6.28 -2.51
C ILE A 73 3.54 7.60 -3.00
N VAL A 74 4.37 8.60 -3.28
CA VAL A 74 3.91 9.89 -3.82
C VAL A 74 3.18 9.69 -5.15
N GLN A 75 3.72 8.84 -6.04
CA GLN A 75 3.08 8.51 -7.31
C GLN A 75 1.70 7.84 -7.12
N VAL A 76 1.56 6.92 -6.16
CA VAL A 76 0.26 6.32 -5.81
C VAL A 76 -0.71 7.36 -5.27
N ILE A 77 -0.27 8.25 -4.38
CA ILE A 77 -1.11 9.33 -3.84
C ILE A 77 -1.65 10.21 -4.98
N VAL A 78 -0.79 10.62 -5.92
CA VAL A 78 -1.19 11.42 -7.08
C VAL A 78 -2.25 10.71 -7.93
N GLN A 79 -2.18 9.38 -8.06
CA GLN A 79 -3.18 8.58 -8.78
C GLN A 79 -4.51 8.46 -8.03
N ILE A 80 -4.49 8.42 -6.69
CA ILE A 80 -5.70 8.27 -5.86
C ILE A 80 -6.42 9.60 -5.66
N VAL A 81 -5.70 10.72 -5.60
CA VAL A 81 -6.25 12.07 -5.32
C VAL A 81 -7.49 12.41 -6.18
N PRO A 82 -7.56 12.14 -7.49
CA PRO A 82 -8.75 12.40 -8.29
C PRO A 82 -9.99 11.61 -7.85
N ALA A 83 -9.80 10.38 -7.36
CA ALA A 83 -10.89 9.48 -6.97
C ALA A 83 -11.55 9.87 -5.64
N ILE A 84 -10.84 10.62 -4.80
CA ILE A 84 -11.35 11.05 -3.49
C ILE A 84 -11.97 12.45 -3.50
N ARG A 85 -11.96 13.17 -4.63
CA ARG A 85 -12.50 14.53 -4.73
C ARG A 85 -14.01 14.56 -4.44
N ASP A 86 -14.48 15.62 -3.79
CA ASP A 86 -15.90 15.87 -3.61
C ASP A 86 -16.59 16.33 -4.91
N GLY A 87 -17.90 16.59 -4.83
CA GLY A 87 -18.69 17.07 -5.98
C GLY A 87 -18.24 18.41 -6.56
N ASP A 88 -17.49 19.21 -5.80
CA ASP A 88 -16.88 20.48 -6.23
C ASP A 88 -15.45 20.28 -6.78
N GLY A 89 -14.96 19.03 -6.83
CA GLY A 89 -13.61 18.71 -7.28
C GLY A 89 -12.50 18.97 -6.25
N ARG A 90 -12.85 19.23 -4.98
CA ARG A 90 -11.88 19.50 -3.91
C ARG A 90 -11.37 18.19 -3.34
N ALA A 91 -10.05 18.02 -3.30
CA ALA A 91 -9.44 16.85 -2.67
C ALA A 91 -9.41 16.95 -1.14
N LEU A 92 -9.36 18.17 -0.60
CA LEU A 92 -9.31 18.47 0.83
C LEU A 92 -10.63 19.09 1.28
N TYR A 93 -11.58 18.24 1.67
CA TYR A 93 -12.85 18.61 2.28
C TYR A 93 -12.99 17.88 3.62
N PRO A 94 -13.93 18.27 4.50
CA PRO A 94 -13.96 17.77 5.87
C PRO A 94 -13.93 16.24 6.00
N ALA A 95 -14.63 15.51 5.13
CA ALA A 95 -14.64 14.04 5.21
C ALA A 95 -13.33 13.42 4.70
N SER A 96 -12.69 13.95 3.64
CA SER A 96 -11.39 13.44 3.21
C SER A 96 -10.28 13.72 4.21
N VAL A 97 -10.28 14.92 4.82
CA VAL A 97 -9.36 15.26 5.90
C VAL A 97 -9.60 14.35 7.11
N GLY A 98 -10.85 14.13 7.48
CA GLY A 98 -11.22 13.19 8.54
C GLY A 98 -10.73 11.76 8.25
N GLY A 99 -10.89 11.29 7.01
CA GLY A 99 -10.40 9.99 6.56
C GLY A 99 -8.87 9.88 6.61
N ILE A 100 -8.14 10.90 6.17
CA ILE A 100 -6.67 10.96 6.24
C ILE A 100 -6.20 10.90 7.70
N LEU A 101 -6.77 11.73 8.56
CA LEU A 101 -6.42 11.77 9.99
C LEU A 101 -6.74 10.44 10.68
N ALA A 102 -7.89 9.83 10.37
CA ALA A 102 -8.25 8.51 10.87
C ALA A 102 -7.26 7.44 10.39
N GLY A 103 -6.85 7.47 9.12
CA GLY A 103 -5.83 6.57 8.58
C GLY A 103 -4.48 6.72 9.28
N VAL A 104 -4.02 7.96 9.50
CA VAL A 104 -2.79 8.25 10.26
C VAL A 104 -2.90 7.77 11.70
N ALA A 105 -4.05 7.97 12.35
CA ALA A 105 -4.28 7.50 13.71
C ALA A 105 -4.23 5.96 13.80
N VAL A 106 -4.87 5.25 12.85
CA VAL A 106 -4.82 3.78 12.78
C VAL A 106 -3.39 3.29 12.55
N LEU A 107 -2.64 3.93 11.64
CA LEU A 107 -1.23 3.62 11.40
C LEU A 107 -0.39 3.78 12.68
N TYR A 108 -0.58 4.90 13.40
CA TYR A 108 0.16 5.19 14.62
C TYR A 108 -0.17 4.20 15.75
N VAL A 109 -1.46 3.94 15.99
CA VAL A 109 -1.93 3.02 17.04
C VAL A 109 -1.46 1.59 16.77
N THR A 110 -1.57 1.12 15.53
CA THR A 110 -1.06 -0.21 15.16
C THR A 110 0.45 -0.29 15.28
N GLY A 111 1.18 0.77 14.93
CA GLY A 111 2.62 0.87 15.18
C GLY A 111 2.99 0.76 16.66
N LEU A 112 2.25 1.46 17.53
CA LEU A 112 2.44 1.35 18.99
C LEU A 112 2.21 -0.08 19.46
N LEU A 113 1.09 -0.72 19.08
CA LEU A 113 0.76 -2.09 19.49
C LEU A 113 1.78 -3.14 19.05
N VAL A 114 2.49 -2.91 17.93
CA VAL A 114 3.56 -3.81 17.44
C VAL A 114 4.90 -3.53 18.12
N SER A 115 5.10 -2.32 18.65
CA SER A 115 6.35 -1.91 19.29
C SER A 115 6.49 -2.36 20.75
N VAL A 116 5.38 -2.75 21.40
CA VAL A 116 5.33 -3.33 22.75
C VAL A 116 5.48 -4.85 22.67
#